data_AF-A0A5E4YV86-F1
#
_entry.id   AF-A0A5E4YV86-F1
#
_cell.length_a   1.000
_cell.length_b   1.000
_cell.length_c   1.000
_cell.angle_alpha   90.00
_cell.angle_beta   90.00
_cell.angle_gamma   90.00
#
_symmetry.space_group_name_H-M   'P 1'
#
loop_
_entity.id
_entity.type
_entity.pdbx_description
1 polymer ?
#
loop_
_entity_poly.entity_id
_entity_poly.type
_entity_poly.pdbx_seq_one_letter_code
_entity_poly.pdbx_strand_id
1 'polypeptide(L)' 'MTAKDLNQTSFLRSLVPGIAMTLLWATAPMLLVVFMLFDAEQPIEITRWAGGTLTALIFGAWMARNAGYFDR' A
#
# COMPACT_ATOMS: atom_id res chain seq x y z
N MET A 1 17.05 3.10 -27.82
CA MET A 1 16.71 3.21 -26.38
C MET A 1 17.59 4.29 -25.80
N THR A 2 17.01 5.42 -25.42
CA THR A 2 17.73 6.57 -24.85
C THR A 2 18.16 6.25 -23.41
N ALA A 3 19.28 6.80 -22.96
CA ALA A 3 19.82 6.57 -21.60
C ALA A 3 18.82 6.92 -20.47
N LYS A 4 17.81 7.75 -20.77
CA LYS A 4 16.72 8.13 -19.88
C LYS A 4 15.76 6.97 -19.58
N ASP A 5 15.46 6.13 -20.58
CA ASP A 5 14.58 4.96 -20.42
C ASP A 5 15.25 3.90 -19.56
N LEU A 6 16.54 3.60 -19.78
CA LEU A 6 17.29 2.63 -18.98
C LEU A 6 17.33 3.01 -17.49
N ASN A 7 17.43 4.31 -17.18
CA ASN A 7 17.43 4.80 -15.81
C ASN A 7 16.05 4.73 -15.15
N GLN A 8 14.98 5.04 -15.90
CA GLN A 8 13.60 4.87 -15.41
C GLN A 8 13.26 3.41 -15.14
N THR A 9 13.62 2.48 -16.02
CA THR A 9 13.34 1.05 -15.81
C THR A 9 14.12 0.50 -14.62
N SER A 10 15.36 0.95 -14.41
CA SER A 10 16.17 0.57 -13.23
C SER A 10 15.56 1.09 -11.92
N PHE A 11 15.14 2.35 -11.90
CA PHE A 11 14.49 2.99 -10.76
C PHE A 11 13.13 2.39 -10.43
N LEU A 12 12.30 2.10 -11.43
CA LEU A 12 11.02 1.42 -11.22
C LEU A 12 11.23 0.03 -10.64
N ARG A 13 12.26 -0.70 -11.10
CA ARG A 13 12.59 -2.04 -10.62
C ARG A 13 13.09 -2.06 -9.17
N SER A 14 13.79 -1.02 -8.71
CA SER A 14 14.22 -0.91 -7.31
C SER A 14 13.05 -0.66 -6.35
N LEU A 15 11.97 -0.02 -6.83
CA LEU A 15 10.76 0.24 -6.04
C LEU A 15 9.81 -0.96 -5.94
N VAL A 16 9.85 -1.91 -6.90
CA VAL A 16 8.99 -3.11 -6.90
C VAL A 16 8.98 -3.85 -5.55
N PRO A 17 10.12 -4.20 -4.92
CA PRO A 17 10.09 -4.90 -3.64
C PRO A 17 9.49 -4.08 -2.50
N GLY A 18 9.68 -2.75 -2.49
CA GLY A 18 9.03 -1.87 -1.50
C GLY A 18 7.52 -1.77 -1.69
N ILE A 19 7.05 -1.70 -2.93
CA ILE A 19 5.62 -1.72 -3.25
C ILE A 19 5.00 -3.07 -2.89
N ALA A 20 5.66 -4.18 -3.22
CA ALA A 20 5.19 -5.52 -2.87
C ALA A 20 5.07 -5.69 -1.35
N MET A 21 6.06 -5.22 -0.60
CA MET A 21 6.05 -5.28 0.87
C MET A 21 4.98 -4.36 1.46
N THR A 22 4.76 -3.19 0.87
CA THR A 22 3.68 -2.27 1.25
C THR A 22 2.32 -2.95 1.10
N LEU A 23 2.06 -3.61 -0.04
CA LEU A 23 0.82 -4.33 -0.29
C LEU A 23 0.64 -5.51 0.68
N LEU A 24 1.72 -6.24 0.97
CA LEU A 24 1.68 -7.35 1.94
C LEU A 24 1.25 -6.87 3.32
N TRP A 25 1.85 -5.78 3.83
CA TRP A 25 1.50 -5.22 5.12
C TRP A 25 0.14 -4.51 5.14
N ALA A 26 -0.29 -3.94 4.01
CA ALA A 26 -1.61 -3.34 3.88
C ALA A 26 -2.74 -4.38 3.87
N THR A 27 -2.44 -5.65 3.56
CA THR A 27 -3.45 -6.71 3.48
C THR A 27 -4.12 -6.98 4.83
N ALA A 28 -3.36 -7.04 5.92
CA ALA A 28 -3.90 -7.29 7.26
C ALA A 28 -4.91 -6.21 7.73
N PRO A 29 -4.60 -4.90 7.70
CA PRO A 29 -5.57 -3.85 8.02
C PRO A 29 -6.71 -3.77 7.00
N MET A 30 -6.49 -4.07 5.71
CA MET A 30 -7.59 -4.17 4.74
C MET A 30 -8.59 -5.26 5.11
N LEU A 31 -8.12 -6.45 5.51
CA LEU A 31 -9.00 -7.53 5.96
C LEU A 31 -9.80 -7.10 7.20
N LEU A 32 -9.17 -6.42 8.16
CA LEU A 32 -9.88 -5.86 9.33
C LEU A 32 -10.96 -4.87 8.93
N VAL A 33 -10.69 -3.97 7.97
CA VAL A 33 -11.67 -3.01 7.45
C VAL A 33 -12.84 -3.73 6.78
N VAL A 34 -12.57 -4.76 5.98
CA VAL A 34 -13.62 -5.59 5.34
C VAL A 34 -14.49 -6.28 6.39
N PHE A 35 -13.88 -6.87 7.44
CA PHE A 35 -14.64 -7.48 8.54
C PHE A 35 -15.50 -6.47 9.29
N MET A 36 -14.98 -5.27 9.59
CA MET A 36 -15.74 -4.21 10.27
C MET A 36 -16.89 -3.66 9.43
N LEU A 37 -16.78 -3.71 8.11
CA LEU A 37 -17.81 -3.21 7.19
C LEU A 37 -18.92 -4.24 6.94
N PHE A 38 -18.61 -5.53 7.06
CA PHE A 38 -19.61 -6.60 6.92
C PHE A 38 -20.71 -6.54 8.01
N ASP A 39 -20.41 -5.90 9.15
CA ASP A 39 -21.33 -5.76 10.30
C ASP A 39 -22.04 -4.39 10.34
N ALA A 40 -21.73 -3.48 9.41
CA ALA A 40 -22.18 -2.10 9.45
C ALA A 40 -23.32 -1.83 8.45
N GLU A 41 -24.57 -1.98 8.87
CA GLU A 41 -25.79 -1.61 8.10
C GLU A 41 -25.98 -0.08 7.90
N GLN A 42 -24.91 0.70 7.69
CA GLN A 42 -24.96 2.17 7.69
C GLN A 42 -24.52 2.81 6.36
N PRO A 43 -25.23 3.85 5.87
CA PRO A 43 -24.99 4.48 4.56
C PRO A 43 -23.69 5.30 4.45
N ILE A 44 -22.81 5.28 5.46
CA ILE A 44 -21.49 5.95 5.46
C ILE A 44 -20.40 4.95 5.01
N GLU A 45 -20.71 4.10 4.03
CA GLU A 45 -19.78 3.07 3.56
C GLU A 45 -18.59 3.69 2.83
N ILE A 46 -18.81 4.54 1.84
CA ILE A 46 -17.76 4.99 0.91
C ILE A 46 -16.62 5.71 1.63
N THR A 47 -16.93 6.60 2.57
CA THR A 47 -15.92 7.34 3.34
C THR A 47 -15.12 6.42 4.26
N ARG A 48 -15.75 5.39 4.84
CA ARG A 48 -15.06 4.39 5.68
C ARG A 48 -14.21 3.44 4.84
N TRP A 49 -14.68 3.01 3.68
CA TRP A 49 -13.90 2.23 2.71
C TRP A 49 -12.66 3.00 2.25
N ALA A 50 -12.82 4.26 1.83
CA ALA A 50 -11.72 5.10 1.39
C ALA A 50 -10.73 5.37 2.52
N GLY A 51 -11.22 5.73 3.72
CA GLY A 51 -10.38 5.97 4.89
C GLY A 51 -9.62 4.73 5.36
N GLY A 52 -10.29 3.58 5.43
CA GLY A 52 -9.68 2.31 5.83
C GLY A 52 -8.62 1.85 4.83
N THR A 53 -8.91 1.97 3.53
CA THR A 53 -7.95 1.67 2.46
C THR A 53 -6.73 2.58 2.50
N LEU A 54 -6.94 3.90 2.65
CA LEU A 54 -5.85 4.87 2.74
C LEU A 54 -4.96 4.60 3.96
N THR A 55 -5.57 4.34 5.12
CA THR A 55 -4.85 4.04 6.36
C THR A 55 -4.04 2.75 6.23
N ALA A 56 -4.61 1.70 5.62
CA ALA A 56 -3.93 0.43 5.38
C ALA A 56 -2.70 0.60 4.46
N LEU A 57 -2.82 1.39 3.40
CA LEU A 57 -1.71 1.68 2.48
C LEU A 57 -0.61 2.52 3.14
N ILE A 58 -0.98 3.53 3.93
CA ILE A 58 -0.01 4.34 4.70
C ILE A 58 0.74 3.46 5.70
N PHE A 59 0.03 2.59 6.42
CA PHE A 59 0.64 1.63 7.34
C PHE A 59 1.60 0.67 6.61
N GLY A 60 1.17 0.11 5.48
CA GLY A 60 2.01 -0.77 4.68
C GLY A 60 3.28 -0.08 4.19
N ALA A 61 3.16 1.16 3.72
CA ALA A 61 4.29 1.95 3.25
C ALA A 61 5.25 2.30 4.39
N TRP A 62 4.72 2.64 5.56
CA TRP A 62 5.51 2.88 6.76
C TRP A 62 6.29 1.64 7.20
N MET A 63 5.66 0.46 7.20
CA MET A 63 6.32 -0.81 7.54
C MET A 63 7.38 -1.22 6.53
N ALA A 64 7.08 -1.08 5.23
CA ALA A 64 8.05 -1.35 4.17
C ALA A 64 9.26 -0.41 4.24
N ARG A 65 9.05 0.86 4.64
CA ARG A 65 10.14 1.80 4.90
C ARG A 65 10.98 1.39 6.11
N ASN A 66 10.35 1.06 7.23
CA ASN A 66 11.06 0.60 8.43
C ASN A 66 11.87 -0.69 8.18
N ALA A 67 11.41 -1.54 7.27
CA ALA A 67 12.14 -2.73 6.84
C ALA A 67 13.26 -2.45 5.82
N GLY A 68 13.51 -1.18 5.46
CA GLY A 68 14.62 -0.75 4.62
C GLY A 68 14.38 -0.93 3.10
N TYR A 69 13.13 -1.12 2.66
CA TYR A 69 12.85 -1.32 1.23
C TYR A 69 12.79 -0.01 0.43
N PHE A 70 12.68 1.14 1.08
CA PHE A 70 12.61 2.46 0.44
C PHE A 70 13.80 3.38 0.76
N ASP A 71 14.72 2.96 1.63
CA ASP A 71 15.90 3.75 2.03
C ASP A 71 17.15 3.44 1.16
N ARG A 72 16.97 2.82 -0.01
CA ARG A 72 18.06 2.50 -0.97
C ARG A 72 18.10 3.47 -2.15
#